data_AF-A0A3P3QH57-F1
#
_entry.id   AF-A0A3P3QH57-F1
#
_cell.length_a   1.000
_cell.length_b   1.000
_cell.length_c   1.000
_cell.angle_alpha   90.00
_cell.angle_beta   90.00
_cell.angle_gamma   90.00
#
_symmetry.space_group_name_H-M   'P 1'
#
loop_
_entity.id
_entity.type
_entity.pdbx_description
1 polymer ?
#
loop_
_entity_poly.entity_id
_entity_poly.type
_entity_poly.pdbx_seq_one_letter_code
_entity_poly.pdbx_strand_id
1 'polypeptide(L)' 'MNKFLTILSGLMLFSLQAAELQVLSAEQLKAKVAEITQAQNKVMLKGSTRADVDQLFALYSDDFVYRHDVYGGNYSKK' A
#
# COMPACT_ATOMS: atom_id res chain seq x y z
N MET A 1 41.88 -19.39 10.42
CA MET A 1 40.70 -18.70 10.98
C MET A 1 40.78 -17.24 10.58
N ASN A 2 39.67 -16.62 10.13
CA ASN A 2 39.42 -15.16 10.00
C ASN A 2 38.66 -14.74 8.73
N LYS A 3 38.51 -15.61 7.71
CA LYS A 3 37.73 -15.26 6.49
C LYS A 3 36.20 -15.29 6.71
N PHE A 4 35.72 -16.11 7.65
CA PHE A 4 34.30 -16.15 8.01
C PHE A 4 33.85 -14.96 8.88
N LEU A 5 34.78 -14.34 9.61
CA LEU A 5 34.46 -13.20 10.46
C LEU A 5 34.19 -11.92 9.64
N THR A 6 34.84 -11.80 8.47
CA THR A 6 34.68 -10.64 7.58
C THR A 6 33.33 -10.60 6.87
N ILE A 7 32.73 -11.76 6.57
CA ILE A 7 31.40 -11.84 5.93
C ILE A 7 30.29 -11.48 6.93
N LEU A 8 30.47 -11.85 8.21
CA LEU A 8 29.48 -11.57 9.25
C LEU A 8 29.38 -10.08 9.61
N SER A 9 30.47 -9.31 9.45
CA SER A 9 30.46 -7.86 9.68
C SER A 9 29.84 -7.04 8.54
N GLY A 10 29.68 -7.60 7.33
CA GLY A 10 29.08 -6.90 6.19
C GLY A 10 27.55 -6.86 6.19
N LEU A 11 26.89 -7.75 6.94
CA LEU A 11 25.43 -7.89 6.93
C LEU A 11 24.68 -6.85 7.79
N MET A 12 25.39 -6.10 8.64
CA MET A 12 24.80 -5.19 9.63
C MET A 12 24.54 -3.76 9.11
N LEU A 13 24.95 -3.43 7.89
CA LEU A 13 24.84 -2.07 7.32
C LEU A 13 23.56 -1.83 6.51
N PHE A 14 22.65 -2.80 6.44
CA PHE A 14 21.29 -2.54 5.96
C PHE A 14 20.50 -1.85 7.07
N SER A 15 20.72 -0.55 7.23
CA SER A 15 19.77 0.30 7.94
C SER A 15 18.44 0.20 7.21
N LEU A 16 17.55 -0.65 7.71
CA LEU A 16 16.13 -0.60 7.41
C LEU A 16 15.68 0.81 7.77
N GLN A 17 15.59 1.66 6.75
CA GLN A 17 15.01 2.99 6.87
C GLN A 17 13.52 2.75 7.08
N ALA A 18 13.14 2.52 8.34
CA ALA A 18 11.74 2.43 8.74
C ALA A 18 11.11 3.77 8.37
N ALA A 19 10.22 3.76 7.38
CA ALA A 19 9.47 4.94 7.02
C ALA A 19 8.73 5.41 8.27
N GLU A 20 8.97 6.67 8.66
CA GLU A 20 8.25 7.28 9.78
C GLU A 20 6.76 7.25 9.45
N LEU A 21 5.99 6.48 10.23
CA LEU A 21 4.55 6.37 10.03
C LEU A 21 3.93 7.72 10.40
N GLN A 22 3.47 8.46 9.39
CA GLN A 22 2.72 9.68 9.61
C GLN A 22 1.41 9.33 10.32
N VAL A 23 1.30 9.72 11.58
CA VAL A 23 0.05 9.59 12.34
C VAL A 23 -0.87 10.72 11.92
N LEU A 24 -2.00 10.37 11.32
CA LEU A 24 -3.03 11.32 10.92
C LEU A 24 -3.90 11.71 12.12
N SER A 25 -4.32 12.98 12.17
CA SER A 25 -5.37 13.43 13.10
C SER A 25 -6.71 12.76 12.78
N ALA A 26 -7.66 12.84 13.71
CA ALA A 26 -9.01 12.31 13.49
C ALA A 26 -9.71 12.98 12.29
N GLU A 27 -9.50 14.28 12.10
CA GLU A 27 -10.04 15.06 10.98
C GLU A 27 -9.41 14.63 9.66
N GLN A 28 -8.09 14.42 9.65
CA GLN A 28 -7.37 13.93 8.47
C GLN A 28 -7.81 12.51 8.09
N LEU A 29 -8.02 11.63 9.07
CA LEU A 29 -8.57 10.29 8.85
C LEU A 29 -9.97 10.34 8.24
N LYS A 30 -10.86 11.19 8.78
CA LYS A 30 -12.22 11.37 8.22
C LYS A 30 -12.17 11.86 6.77
N ALA A 31 -11.30 12.83 6.48
CA ALA A 31 -11.11 13.34 5.13
C ALA A 31 -10.61 12.23 4.17
N LYS A 32 -9.66 11.40 4.62
CA LYS A 32 -9.14 10.29 3.82
C LYS A 32 -10.19 9.21 3.56
N VAL A 33 -11.01 8.87 4.55
CA VAL A 33 -12.12 7.93 4.37
C VAL A 33 -13.14 8.47 3.36
N ALA A 34 -13.47 9.76 3.43
CA ALA A 34 -14.38 10.39 2.49
C ALA A 34 -13.83 10.35 1.04
N GLU A 35 -12.55 10.67 0.86
CA GLU A 35 -11.87 10.61 -0.45
C GLU A 35 -11.91 9.21 -1.06
N ILE A 36 -11.52 8.19 -0.28
CA ILE A 36 -11.55 6.79 -0.73
C ILE A 36 -12.98 6.36 -1.08
N THR A 37 -13.95 6.72 -0.26
CA THR A 37 -15.37 6.40 -0.49
C THR A 37 -15.88 7.03 -1.79
N GLN A 38 -15.51 8.27 -2.08
CA GLN A 38 -15.87 8.93 -3.33
C GLN A 38 -15.26 8.24 -4.55
N ALA A 39 -13.97 7.87 -4.48
CA ALA A 39 -13.30 7.13 -5.55
C ALA A 39 -13.95 5.76 -5.79
N GLN A 40 -14.26 5.02 -4.72
CA GLN A 40 -14.97 3.74 -4.80
C GLN A 40 -16.34 3.89 -5.47
N ASN A 41 -17.14 4.86 -5.02
CA ASN A 41 -18.44 5.13 -5.62
C ASN A 41 -18.30 5.44 -7.11
N LYS A 42 -17.32 6.24 -7.50
CA LYS A 42 -17.09 6.61 -8.92
C LYS A 42 -16.81 5.38 -9.79
N VAL A 43 -16.00 4.44 -9.31
CA VAL A 43 -15.69 3.20 -10.04
C VAL A 43 -16.92 2.31 -10.23
N MET A 44 -17.86 2.33 -9.27
CA MET A 44 -19.10 1.54 -9.32
C MET A 44 -20.20 2.15 -10.21
N LEU A 45 -20.08 3.41 -10.62
CA LEU A 45 -21.08 4.07 -11.45
C LEU A 45 -21.00 3.63 -12.92
N LYS A 46 -22.16 3.65 -13.59
CA LYS A 46 -22.23 3.39 -15.03
C LYS A 46 -21.41 4.45 -15.79
N GLY A 47 -20.52 3.99 -16.67
CA GLY A 47 -19.63 4.87 -17.43
C GLY A 47 -18.31 5.18 -16.74
N SER A 48 -17.97 4.46 -15.65
CA SER A 48 -16.62 4.50 -15.11
C SER A 48 -15.57 4.11 -16.16
N THR A 49 -14.41 4.73 -16.03
CA THR A 49 -13.30 4.56 -16.95
C THR A 49 -12.14 3.85 -16.27
N ARG A 50 -11.17 3.35 -17.05
CA ARG A 50 -9.91 2.84 -16.52
C ARG A 50 -9.20 3.87 -15.63
N ALA A 51 -9.24 5.15 -16.01
CA ALA A 51 -8.62 6.22 -15.24
C ALA A 51 -9.25 6.38 -13.84
N ASP A 52 -10.56 6.09 -13.69
CA ASP A 52 -11.22 6.12 -12.38
C ASP A 52 -10.75 4.97 -11.48
N VAL A 53 -10.52 3.79 -12.08
CA VAL A 53 -9.93 2.64 -11.40
C VAL A 53 -8.49 2.97 -10.99
N ASP A 54 -7.68 3.50 -11.91
CA ASP A 54 -6.29 3.89 -11.62
C ASP A 54 -6.23 4.93 -10.48
N GLN A 55 -7.17 5.88 -10.46
CA GLN A 55 -7.29 6.88 -9.39
C GLN A 55 -7.62 6.26 -8.04
N LEU A 56 -8.55 5.28 -7.99
CA LEU A 56 -8.86 4.56 -6.76
C LEU A 56 -7.63 3.79 -6.25
N PHE A 57 -6.96 3.04 -7.12
CA PHE A 57 -5.80 2.23 -6.73
C PHE A 57 -4.58 3.05 -6.34
N ALA A 58 -4.45 4.28 -6.83
CA ALA A 58 -3.41 5.23 -6.40
C ALA A 58 -3.54 5.62 -4.92
N LEU A 59 -4.73 5.50 -4.31
CA LEU A 59 -4.97 5.80 -2.89
C LEU A 59 -4.49 4.67 -1.96
N TYR A 60 -4.19 3.49 -2.49
CA TYR A 60 -3.67 2.37 -1.72
C TYR A 60 -2.14 2.37 -1.68
N SER A 61 -1.61 1.83 -0.59
CA SER A 61 -0.18 1.59 -0.43
C SER A 61 0.34 0.61 -1.49
N ASP A 62 1.63 0.66 -1.79
CA ASP A 62 2.24 -0.19 -2.83
C ASP A 62 2.26 -1.68 -2.46
N ASP A 63 2.13 -1.98 -1.17
CA ASP A 63 2.01 -3.33 -0.61
C ASP A 63 0.55 -3.78 -0.44
N PHE A 64 -0.42 -2.99 -0.92
CA PHE A 64 -1.82 -3.37 -0.87
C PHE A 64 -2.09 -4.62 -1.71
N VAL A 65 -2.71 -5.61 -1.06
CA VAL A 65 -3.19 -6.84 -1.68
C VAL A 65 -4.64 -7.06 -1.25
N TYR A 66 -5.56 -6.98 -2.19
CA TYR A 66 -6.95 -7.39 -1.97
C TYR A 66 -7.03 -8.92 -2.01
N ARG A 67 -7.51 -9.53 -0.92
CA ARG A 67 -7.78 -10.96 -0.84
C ARG A 67 -9.27 -11.22 -0.93
N HIS A 68 -9.68 -12.01 -1.92
CA HIS A 68 -11.07 -12.42 -2.03
C HIS A 68 -11.29 -13.72 -1.25
N ASP A 69 -11.73 -13.62 0.00
CA ASP A 69 -11.81 -14.78 0.91
C ASP A 69 -12.68 -15.93 0.39
N VAL A 70 -13.78 -15.62 -0.32
CA VAL A 70 -14.74 -16.63 -0.79
C VAL A 70 -14.29 -17.40 -2.04
N TYR A 71 -13.69 -16.72 -3.02
CA TYR A 71 -13.33 -17.31 -4.32
C TYR A 71 -11.85 -17.66 -4.44
N GLY A 72 -11.04 -17.29 -3.44
CA GLY A 72 -9.60 -17.29 -3.55
C GLY A 72 -9.11 -16.21 -4.51
N GLY A 73 -7.85 -15.82 -4.35
CA GLY A 73 -7.20 -14.82 -5.21
C GLY A 73 -6.67 -13.63 -4.43
N ASN A 74 -5.45 -13.24 -4.80
CA ASN A 74 -4.76 -12.05 -4.30
C ASN A 74 -4.59 -11.10 -5.48
N TYR A 75 -5.15 -9.90 -5.35
CA TYR A 75 -5.07 -8.85 -6.35
C TYR A 75 -4.19 -7.74 -5.81
N SER A 76 -2.97 -7.65 -6.35
CA SER A 76 -2.07 -6.53 -6.06
C SER A 76 -2.54 -5.26 -6.77
N LYS A 77 -2.08 -4.11 -6.27
CA LYS A 77 -2.18 -2.83 -6.98
C LYS A 77 -1.50 -2.84 -8.37
N LYS A 78 -0.57 -3.76 -8.60
CA LYS A 78 0.21 -3.93 -9.84
C LYS A 78 -0.38 -5.02 -10.73
#